data_AF-A0A523AI69-F1
#
_entry.id   AF-A0A523AI69-F1
#
_cell.length_a   1.000
_cell.length_b   1.000
_cell.length_c   1.000
_cell.angle_alpha   90.00
_cell.angle_beta   90.00
_cell.angle_gamma   90.00
#
_symmetry.space_group_name_H-M   'P 1'
#
loop_
_entity.id
_entity.type
_entity.pdbx_description
1 polymer ?
#
loop_
_entity_poly.entity_id
_entity_poly.type
_entity_poly.pdbx_seq_one_letter_code
_entity_poly.pdbx_strand_id
1 'polypeptide(L)'
;MSNDFLSRIRNCDPTYYMAIKNYIPYVHQQLLLWKWRLRKEVKVLVGDEIGLGKTIEAALLLRALIVDRGVRRILVLVPKILRDQWYRELSNFFGSY
;
A
#
# COMPACT_ATOMS: atom_id res chain seq x y z
N MET A 1 -4.86 -8.02 30.90
CA MET A 1 -4.50 -9.10 29.96
C MET A 1 -5.27 -8.89 28.64
N SER A 2 -4.83 -7.96 27.76
CA SER A 2 -5.50 -7.78 26.45
C SER A 2 -4.65 -7.03 25.39
N ASN A 3 -3.32 -7.00 25.52
CA ASN A 3 -2.44 -6.34 24.53
C ASN A 3 -1.45 -7.30 23.85
N ASP A 4 -1.27 -8.51 24.37
CA ASP A 4 -0.29 -9.47 23.83
C ASP A 4 -0.77 -10.05 22.49
N PHE A 5 -2.00 -10.54 22.42
CA PHE A 5 -2.53 -11.21 21.22
C PHE A 5 -2.59 -10.29 19.99
N LEU A 6 -3.08 -9.06 20.13
CA LEU A 6 -3.14 -8.08 19.03
C LEU A 6 -1.74 -7.61 18.61
N SER A 7 -0.77 -7.57 19.53
CA SER A 7 0.63 -7.28 19.20
C SER A 7 1.32 -8.44 18.48
N ARG A 8 0.92 -9.68 18.78
CA ARG A 8 1.42 -10.89 18.13
C ARG A 8 0.81 -11.08 16.75
N ILE A 9 -0.48 -10.82 16.56
CA ILE A 9 -1.09 -10.74 15.23
C ILE A 9 -0.43 -9.63 14.42
N ARG A 10 -0.19 -8.45 15.02
CA ARG A 10 0.54 -7.34 14.38
C ARG A 10 1.92 -7.78 13.86
N ASN A 11 2.62 -8.64 14.59
CA ASN A 11 3.92 -9.19 14.17
C ASN A 11 3.83 -10.36 13.18
N CYS A 12 2.76 -11.16 13.23
CA CYS A 12 2.59 -12.35 12.39
C CYS A 12 1.86 -12.07 11.06
N ASP A 13 1.11 -10.98 10.96
CA ASP A 13 0.35 -10.61 9.78
C ASP A 13 1.03 -9.41 9.06
N PRO A 14 1.73 -9.65 7.93
CA PRO A 14 2.37 -8.60 7.14
C PRO A 14 1.40 -7.49 6.69
N THR A 15 0.11 -7.81 6.60
CA THR A 15 -0.95 -6.89 6.18
C THR A 15 -1.31 -5.87 7.27
N TYR A 16 -1.09 -6.22 8.54
CA TYR A 16 -1.40 -5.35 9.69
C TYR A 16 -0.40 -4.18 9.82
N TYR A 17 0.88 -4.36 9.44
CA TYR A 17 1.86 -3.26 9.34
C TYR A 17 1.58 -2.28 8.20
N MET A 18 0.76 -2.70 7.23
CA MET A 18 0.31 -1.87 6.12
C MET A 18 -0.99 -1.12 6.42
N ALA A 19 -1.53 -1.25 7.64
CA ALA A 19 -2.53 -0.32 8.12
C ALA A 19 -1.95 1.10 8.01
N ILE A 20 -2.41 1.79 6.99
CA ILE A 20 -2.09 3.18 6.78
C ILE A 20 -2.90 3.94 7.83
N LYS A 21 -2.35 5.06 8.30
CA LYS A 21 -3.02 5.95 9.26
C LYS A 21 -4.48 6.16 8.82
N ASN A 22 -5.41 5.58 9.58
CA ASN A 22 -6.87 5.63 9.38
C ASN A 22 -7.45 4.86 8.18
N TYR A 23 -6.74 3.90 7.58
CA TYR A 23 -7.31 3.05 6.52
C TYR A 23 -7.00 1.57 6.72
N ILE A 24 -8.07 0.76 6.83
CA ILE A 24 -8.00 -0.70 6.82
C ILE A 24 -8.26 -1.15 5.38
N PRO A 25 -7.27 -1.77 4.71
CA PRO A 25 -7.43 -2.17 3.31
C PRO A 25 -8.48 -3.28 3.16
N TYR A 26 -9.23 -3.23 2.07
CA TYR A 26 -10.19 -4.28 1.74
C TYR A 26 -9.48 -5.60 1.39
N VAL A 27 -10.17 -6.72 1.56
CA VAL A 27 -9.62 -8.07 1.32
C VAL A 27 -9.02 -8.22 -0.09
N HIS A 28 -9.66 -7.65 -1.11
CA HIS A 28 -9.14 -7.73 -2.49
C HIS A 28 -7.81 -6.98 -2.66
N GLN A 29 -7.65 -5.83 -1.99
CA GLN A 29 -6.42 -5.03 -2.00
C GLN A 29 -5.29 -5.76 -1.25
N GLN A 30 -5.64 -6.38 -0.12
CA GLN A 30 -4.71 -7.21 0.64
C GLN A 30 -4.22 -8.41 -0.18
N LEU A 31 -5.12 -9.08 -0.90
CA LEU A 31 -4.75 -10.23 -1.73
C LEU A 31 -3.75 -9.87 -2.82
N LEU A 32 -3.90 -8.70 -3.46
CA LEU A 32 -2.95 -8.20 -4.46
C LEU A 32 -1.56 -8.02 -3.87
N LEU A 33 -1.50 -7.37 -2.71
CA LEU A 33 -0.27 -7.14 -1.97
C LEU A 33 0.45 -8.45 -1.60
N TRP A 34 -0.29 -9.44 -1.10
CA TRP A 34 0.24 -10.77 -0.82
C TRP A 34 0.81 -11.45 -2.06
N LYS A 35 0.10 -11.39 -3.19
CA LYS A 35 0.57 -11.92 -4.48
C LYS A 35 1.86 -11.25 -4.95
N TRP A 36 2.02 -9.94 -4.73
CA TRP A 36 3.21 -9.20 -5.15
C TRP A 36 4.41 -9.42 -4.24
N ARG A 37 4.18 -9.55 -2.93
CA ARG A 37 5.25 -9.78 -1.94
C ARG A 37 6.04 -11.05 -2.24
N LEU A 38 5.37 -12.08 -2.76
CA LEU A 38 5.98 -13.37 -3.12
C LEU A 38 6.80 -13.34 -4.43
N ARG A 39 6.72 -12.25 -5.22
CA ARG A 39 7.41 -12.15 -6.52
C ARG A 39 8.79 -11.51 -6.36
N LYS A 40 9.83 -12.09 -6.97
CA LYS A 40 11.18 -11.47 -7.00
C LYS A 40 11.17 -10.12 -7.72
N GLU A 41 10.56 -10.06 -8.90
CA GLU A 41 10.33 -8.82 -9.65
C GLU A 41 8.87 -8.37 -9.53
N VAL A 42 8.64 -7.07 -9.33
CA VAL A 42 7.30 -6.48 -9.28
C VAL A 42 7.01 -5.81 -10.62
N LYS A 43 6.28 -6.51 -11.49
CA LYS A 43 5.72 -5.98 -12.74
C LYS A 43 4.23 -6.30 -12.73
N VAL A 44 3.41 -5.26 -12.69
CA VAL A 44 1.98 -5.42 -12.46
C VAL A 44 1.20 -4.43 -13.31
N LEU A 45 0.11 -4.92 -13.89
CA LEU A 45 -0.96 -4.12 -14.44
C LEU A 45 -2.19 -4.25 -13.53
N VAL A 46 -2.66 -3.13 -13.00
CA VAL A 46 -3.89 -3.08 -12.19
C VAL A 46 -5.01 -2.59 -13.09
N GLY A 47 -5.99 -3.45 -13.36
CA GLY A 47 -6.99 -3.26 -14.42
C GLY A 47 -8.45 -3.35 -13.97
N ASP A 48 -8.73 -3.39 -12.67
CA ASP A 48 -10.12 -3.43 -12.14
C ASP A 48 -10.94 -2.17 -12.51
N GLU A 49 -12.20 -2.15 -12.10
CA GLU A 49 -13.13 -1.05 -12.35
C GLU A 49 -12.73 0.29 -11.70
N ILE A 50 -13.32 1.36 -12.23
CA ILE A 50 -13.18 2.72 -11.70
C ILE A 50 -13.82 2.77 -10.30
N GLY A 51 -13.10 3.30 -9.31
CA GLY A 51 -13.61 3.47 -7.94
C GLY A 51 -13.21 2.39 -6.94
N LEU A 52 -12.57 1.30 -7.36
CA LEU A 52 -12.09 0.22 -6.47
C LEU A 52 -10.84 0.58 -5.63
N GLY A 53 -10.36 1.82 -5.75
CA GLY A 53 -9.23 2.28 -4.92
C GLY A 53 -7.86 1.86 -5.45
N LYS A 54 -7.66 1.79 -6.77
CA LYS A 54 -6.33 1.51 -7.39
C LYS A 54 -5.20 2.38 -6.87
N THR A 55 -5.50 3.64 -6.58
CA THR A 55 -4.51 4.58 -6.02
C THR A 55 -4.07 4.12 -4.63
N ILE A 56 -5.00 3.58 -3.83
CA ILE A 56 -4.71 3.02 -2.50
C ILE A 56 -3.91 1.72 -2.63
N GLU A 57 -4.26 0.85 -3.57
CA GLU A 57 -3.49 -0.37 -3.86
C GLU A 57 -2.05 -0.05 -4.29
N ALA A 58 -1.87 0.97 -5.13
CA ALA A 58 -0.55 1.45 -5.53
C ALA A 58 0.22 1.99 -4.32
N ALA A 59 -0.43 2.78 -3.44
CA ALA A 59 0.21 3.30 -2.23
C ALA A 59 0.61 2.20 -1.25
N LEU A 60 -0.24 1.19 -1.04
CA LEU A 60 0.05 -0.02 -0.25
C LEU A 60 1.28 -0.74 -0.78
N LEU A 61 1.36 -0.93 -2.10
CA LEU A 61 2.53 -1.54 -2.74
C LEU A 61 3.78 -0.70 -2.55
N LEU A 62 3.71 0.61 -2.76
CA LEU A 62 4.86 1.50 -2.55
C LEU A 62 5.37 1.42 -1.11
N ARG A 63 4.47 1.41 -0.13
CA ARG A 63 4.83 1.24 1.28
C ARG A 63 5.50 -0.11 1.54
N ALA A 64 4.99 -1.19 0.96
CA ALA A 64 5.63 -2.50 1.03
C ALA A 64 7.03 -2.50 0.42
N LEU A 65 7.21 -1.85 -0.73
CA LEU A 65 8.53 -1.73 -1.38
C LEU A 65 9.52 -0.92 -0.52
N ILE A 66 9.07 0.14 0.14
CA ILE A 66 9.90 0.93 1.05
C ILE A 66 10.28 0.10 2.28
N VAL A 67 9.30 -0.52 2.95
CA VAL A 67 9.50 -1.23 4.22
C VAL A 67 10.19 -2.57 4.02
N ASP A 68 9.71 -3.40 3.09
CA ASP A 68 10.22 -4.75 2.88
C ASP A 68 11.48 -4.79 2.02
N ARG A 69 11.63 -3.84 1.06
CA ARG A 69 12.74 -3.85 0.09
C ARG A 69 13.69 -2.66 0.19
N GLY A 70 13.44 -1.72 1.11
CA GLY A 70 14.32 -0.57 1.33
C GLY A 70 14.39 0.40 0.14
N VAL A 71 13.36 0.44 -0.71
CA VAL A 71 13.31 1.36 -1.85
C VAL A 71 13.31 2.81 -1.37
N ARG A 72 14.21 3.64 -1.91
CA ARG A 72 14.36 5.06 -1.51
C ARG A 72 13.91 6.07 -2.55
N ARG A 73 13.73 5.64 -3.80
CA ARG A 73 13.36 6.51 -4.92
C ARG A 73 12.21 5.86 -5.67
N ILE A 74 11.14 6.63 -5.86
CA ILE A 74 9.92 6.20 -6.55
C ILE A 74 9.60 7.29 -7.58
N LEU A 75 9.34 6.88 -8.81
CA LEU A 75 8.83 7.76 -9.86
C LEU A 75 7.37 7.39 -10.13
N VAL A 76 6.47 8.34 -9.93
CA VAL A 76 5.04 8.18 -10.25
C VAL A 76 4.73 8.99 -11.50
N LEU A 77 4.35 8.30 -12.57
CA LEU A 77 3.91 8.92 -13.82
C LEU A 77 2.39 8.98 -13.84
N VAL A 78 1.83 10.19 -13.89
CA VAL A 78 0.38 10.41 -13.88
C VAL A 78 -0.02 11.53 -14.85
N PRO A 79 -1.19 11.44 -15.50
CA PRO A 79 -1.75 12.52 -16.27
C PRO A 79 -1.92 13.80 -15.44
N LYS A 80 -1.75 14.97 -16.07
CA LYS A 80 -1.78 16.28 -15.38
C LYS A 80 -3.04 16.46 -14.50
N ILE A 81 -4.19 16.01 -14.99
CA ILE A 81 -5.49 16.13 -14.30
C ILE A 81 -5.56 15.33 -12.99
N LEU A 82 -4.82 14.21 -12.87
CA LEU A 82 -4.85 13.33 -11.71
C LEU A 82 -3.73 13.64 -10.70
N ARG A 83 -2.83 14.58 -11.02
CA ARG A 83 -1.65 14.88 -10.21
C ARG A 83 -2.02 15.24 -8.77
N ASP A 84 -2.99 16.14 -8.59
CA ASP A 84 -3.37 16.63 -7.26
C ASP A 84 -4.10 15.57 -6.43
N GLN A 85 -4.84 14.68 -7.09
CA GLN A 85 -5.45 13.53 -6.43
C GLN A 85 -4.37 12.57 -5.91
N TRP A 86 -3.43 12.18 -6.77
CA TRP A 86 -2.34 11.30 -6.37
C TRP A 86 -1.45 11.94 -5.31
N TYR A 87 -1.17 13.24 -5.40
CA TYR A 87 -0.39 13.95 -4.40
C TYR A 87 -1.09 13.93 -3.03
N ARG A 88 -2.39 14.22 -2.97
CA ARG A 88 -3.17 14.18 -1.72
C ARG A 88 -3.19 12.78 -1.12
N GLU A 89 -3.48 11.77 -1.93
CA GLU A 89 -3.49 10.37 -1.49
C GLU A 89 -2.11 9.97 -0.95
N LEU A 90 -1.04 10.11 -1.75
CA LEU A 90 0.32 9.75 -1.33
C LEU A 90 0.78 10.53 -0.09
N SER A 91 0.41 11.80 0.05
CA SER A 91 0.71 12.60 1.25
C SER A 91 0.00 12.05 2.48
N ASN A 92 -1.24 11.53 2.35
CA ASN A 92 -1.93 10.84 3.44
C ASN A 92 -1.22 9.53 3.82
N PHE A 93 -0.63 8.83 2.84
CA PHE A 93 0.03 7.54 3.04
C PHE A 93 1.43 7.65 3.65
N PHE A 94 2.23 8.63 3.22
CA PHE A 94 3.64 8.77 3.58
C PHE A 94 3.95 9.97 4.48
N GLY A 95 2.97 10.84 4.73
CA GLY A 95 3.20 12.14 5.35
C GLY A 95 3.71 13.17 4.35
N SER A 96 3.53 14.45 4.65
CA SER A 96 4.17 15.54 3.90
C SER A 96 5.67 15.52 4.20
N TYR A 97 6.49 15.32 3.18
CA TYR A 97 7.95 15.54 3.25
C TYR A 97 8.27 17.02 3.41
#